data_AF-A0A6C0PB80-F1
#
_entry.id   AF-A0A6C0PB80-F1
#
_cell.length_a   1.000
_cell.length_b   1.000
_cell.length_c   1.000
_cell.angle_alpha   90.00
_cell.angle_beta   90.00
_cell.angle_gamma   90.00
#
_symmetry.space_group_name_H-M   'P 1'
#
loop_
_entity.id
_entity.type
_entity.pdbx_description
1 polymer ?
#
loop_
_entity_poly.entity_id
_entity_poly.type
_entity_poly.pdbx_seq_one_letter_code
_entity_poly.pdbx_strand_id
1 'polypeptide(L)'
;MNPQKILQMDPGSLMDELITSIVHQVDNEIPHKSWSTDDLAALQLREYISDIGCSVSCTRFGGAPIAIQEHCSIQDDENESWSVETASPSMAESMSRAFLLFHNKFYGTHMNSSFEKKMSEAKRRPAKIYSFRKETQGTE
;
A
#
# COMPACT_ATOMS: atom_id res chain seq x y z
N MET A 1 -1.58 -8.66 18.27
CA MET A 1 -2.22 -7.35 17.92
C MET A 1 -3.58 -7.63 17.26
N ASN A 2 -4.51 -6.67 17.12
CA ASN A 2 -5.79 -6.88 16.38
C ASN A 2 -5.66 -6.28 14.96
N PRO A 3 -6.11 -6.95 13.88
CA PRO A 3 -6.00 -6.43 12.51
C PRO A 3 -6.67 -5.05 12.32
N GLN A 4 -7.81 -4.79 12.97
CA GLN A 4 -8.48 -3.48 12.91
C GLN A 4 -7.62 -2.36 13.50
N LYS A 5 -6.84 -2.67 14.54
CA LYS A 5 -5.90 -1.70 15.12
C LYS A 5 -4.77 -1.38 14.14
N ILE A 6 -4.31 -2.35 13.35
CA ILE A 6 -3.28 -2.15 12.32
C ILE A 6 -3.84 -1.31 11.16
N LEU A 7 -5.08 -1.54 10.76
CA LEU A 7 -5.75 -0.81 9.66
C LEU A 7 -6.18 0.62 10.01
N GLN A 8 -6.33 0.92 11.30
CA GLN A 8 -6.67 2.26 11.81
C GLN A 8 -5.45 3.03 12.33
N MET A 9 -4.29 2.38 12.41
CA MET A 9 -3.06 3.03 12.84
C MET A 9 -2.66 4.10 11.83
N ASP A 10 -2.36 5.30 12.31
CA ASP A 10 -1.80 6.35 11.47
C ASP A 10 -0.35 5.99 11.06
N PRO A 11 0.07 6.29 9.83
CA PRO A 11 1.47 6.15 9.45
C PRO A 11 2.36 7.10 10.26
N GLY A 12 3.62 6.70 10.49
CA GLY A 12 4.60 7.42 11.30
C GLY A 12 5.01 6.65 12.56
N SER A 13 5.45 7.37 13.60
CA SER A 13 6.20 6.88 14.78
C SER A 13 5.78 5.49 15.26
N LEU A 14 4.50 5.27 15.62
CA LEU A 14 4.08 3.98 16.18
C LEU A 14 4.17 2.83 15.17
N MET A 15 3.78 3.07 13.92
CA MET A 15 3.85 2.05 12.86
C MET A 15 5.31 1.72 12.54
N ASP A 16 6.13 2.77 12.43
CA ASP A 16 7.55 2.66 12.08
C ASP A 16 8.36 1.98 13.20
N GLU A 17 8.04 2.26 14.47
CA GLU A 17 8.64 1.60 15.64
C GLU A 17 8.33 0.11 15.65
N LEU A 18 7.07 -0.28 15.35
CA LEU A 18 6.67 -1.67 15.28
C LEU A 18 7.42 -2.41 14.18
N ILE A 19 7.51 -1.82 12.98
CA ILE A 19 8.24 -2.41 11.86
C ILE A 19 9.72 -2.52 12.19
N THR A 20 10.33 -1.45 12.72
CA THR A 20 11.73 -1.44 13.14
C THR A 20 12.00 -2.52 14.18
N SER A 21 11.09 -2.75 15.13
CA SER A 21 11.26 -3.80 16.15
C SER A 21 11.24 -5.22 15.57
N ILE A 22 10.53 -5.45 14.46
CA ILE A 22 10.47 -6.73 13.76
C ILE A 22 11.72 -6.92 12.91
N VAL A 23 12.10 -5.90 12.14
CA VAL A 23 13.28 -5.92 11.28
C VAL A 23 14.56 -6.08 12.10
N HIS A 24 14.69 -5.35 13.22
CA HIS A 24 15.85 -5.47 14.12
C HIS A 24 16.02 -6.83 14.77
N GLN A 25 14.94 -7.61 14.96
CA GLN A 25 15.07 -8.98 15.48
C GLN A 25 15.84 -9.88 14.51
N VAL A 26 15.90 -9.51 13.24
CA VAL A 26 16.56 -10.27 12.16
C VAL A 26 17.88 -9.61 11.75
N ASP A 27 17.94 -8.27 11.72
CA ASP A 27 19.13 -7.50 11.36
C ASP A 27 19.35 -6.33 12.32
N ASN A 28 20.32 -6.49 13.23
CA ASN A 28 20.62 -5.53 14.32
C ASN A 28 21.21 -4.19 13.84
N GLU A 29 21.50 -4.02 12.55
CA GLU A 29 22.17 -2.81 12.04
C GLU A 29 21.23 -1.79 11.38
N ILE A 30 19.94 -2.09 11.24
CA ILE A 30 19.02 -1.21 10.50
C ILE A 30 18.47 -0.11 11.42
N PRO A 31 18.95 1.15 11.34
CA PRO A 31 18.45 2.22 12.19
C PRO A 31 16.93 2.42 11.98
N HIS A 32 16.28 3.03 12.96
CA HIS A 32 14.87 3.42 12.83
C HIS A 32 14.66 4.23 11.55
N LYS A 33 13.72 3.77 10.71
CA LYS A 33 13.38 4.39 9.42
C LYS A 33 11.91 4.78 9.39
N SER A 34 11.60 5.73 8.53
CA SER A 34 10.23 6.20 8.27
C SER A 34 9.46 5.27 7.33
N TRP A 35 9.40 3.98 7.66
CA TRP A 35 8.88 2.88 6.83
C TRP A 35 7.52 3.16 6.17
N SER A 36 6.61 3.80 6.89
CA SER A 36 5.23 4.04 6.49
C SER A 36 4.98 5.38 5.81
N THR A 37 5.99 6.25 5.73
CA THR A 37 5.86 7.62 5.20
C THR A 37 6.90 7.99 4.16
N ASP A 38 8.03 7.28 4.09
CA ASP A 38 9.10 7.49 3.12
C ASP A 38 9.16 6.33 2.11
N ASP A 39 9.13 6.67 0.81
CA ASP A 39 9.10 5.68 -0.27
C ASP A 39 10.42 4.90 -0.36
N LEU A 40 11.56 5.52 -0.03
CA LEU A 40 12.85 4.83 -0.05
C LEU A 40 12.93 3.80 1.08
N ALA A 41 12.50 4.15 2.29
CA ALA A 41 12.35 3.20 3.39
C ALA A 41 11.40 2.06 3.02
N ALA A 42 10.27 2.34 2.36
CA ALA A 42 9.35 1.30 1.90
C ALA A 42 9.99 0.34 0.88
N LEU A 43 10.82 0.83 -0.05
CA LEU A 43 11.56 -0.05 -0.96
C LEU A 43 12.54 -0.97 -0.22
N GLN A 44 13.20 -0.48 0.81
CA GLN A 44 14.07 -1.31 1.66
C GLN A 44 13.27 -2.34 2.45
N LEU A 45 12.06 -2.00 2.89
CA LEU A 45 11.15 -2.96 3.53
C LEU A 45 10.75 -4.07 2.54
N ARG A 46 10.49 -3.72 1.28
CA ARG A 46 10.21 -4.69 0.22
C ARG A 46 11.36 -5.65 -0.02
N GLU A 47 12.59 -5.16 -0.04
CA GLU A 47 13.79 -6.01 -0.16
C GLU A 47 13.87 -6.98 1.01
N TYR A 48 13.73 -6.49 2.24
CA TYR A 48 13.69 -7.33 3.44
C TYR A 48 12.59 -8.40 3.38
N ILE A 49 11.37 -8.06 2.95
CA ILE A 49 10.27 -9.02 2.80
C ILE A 49 10.62 -10.11 1.78
N SER A 50 11.31 -9.72 0.70
CA SER A 50 11.76 -10.67 -0.32
C SER A 50 12.81 -11.63 0.23
N ASP A 51 13.74 -11.13 1.06
CA ASP A 51 14.80 -11.93 1.67
C ASP A 51 14.27 -12.99 2.66
N ILE A 52 13.11 -12.75 3.27
CA ILE A 52 12.45 -13.71 4.17
C ILE A 52 11.50 -14.69 3.43
N GLY A 53 11.59 -14.78 2.09
CA GLY A 53 10.85 -15.76 1.29
C GLY A 53 9.41 -15.37 0.98
N CYS A 54 9.14 -14.06 0.86
CA CYS A 54 7.82 -13.56 0.51
C CYS A 54 7.88 -12.65 -0.73
N SER A 55 6.96 -12.83 -1.65
CA SER A 55 6.79 -11.95 -2.80
C SER A 55 5.93 -10.73 -2.44
N VAL A 56 6.33 -9.55 -2.95
CA VAL A 56 5.62 -8.29 -2.75
C VAL A 56 5.22 -7.69 -4.08
N SER A 57 3.93 -7.38 -4.23
CA SER A 57 3.40 -6.66 -5.38
C SER A 57 2.68 -5.39 -4.95
N CYS A 58 2.98 -4.27 -5.61
CA CYS A 58 2.28 -3.01 -5.41
C CYS A 58 1.64 -2.54 -6.71
N THR A 59 0.37 -2.16 -6.66
CA THR A 59 -0.38 -1.65 -7.82
C THR A 59 -1.02 -0.31 -7.48
N ARG A 60 -0.71 0.70 -8.29
CA ARG A 60 -1.35 2.01 -8.23
C ARG A 60 -2.74 1.94 -8.87
N PHE A 61 -3.77 2.32 -8.11
CA PHE A 61 -5.11 2.54 -8.62
C PHE A 61 -5.38 4.05 -8.78
N GLY A 62 -5.64 4.48 -10.01
CA GLY A 62 -5.88 5.89 -10.36
C GLY A 62 -4.98 6.37 -11.50
N GLY A 63 -5.39 7.47 -12.15
CA GLY A 63 -4.60 8.11 -13.20
C GLY A 63 -3.82 9.32 -12.67
N ALA A 64 -2.69 9.64 -13.28
CA ALA A 64 -2.00 10.89 -12.99
C ALA A 64 -2.95 12.10 -13.17
N PRO A 65 -2.88 13.13 -12.31
CA PRO A 65 -1.87 13.36 -11.27
C PRO A 65 -2.26 12.84 -9.88
N ILE A 66 -3.41 12.18 -9.70
CA ILE A 66 -3.92 11.77 -8.38
C ILE A 66 -4.02 10.25 -8.35
N ALA A 67 -3.04 9.60 -7.72
CA ALA A 67 -3.21 8.23 -7.26
C ALA A 67 -4.41 8.23 -6.31
N ILE A 68 -5.45 7.48 -6.66
CA ILE A 68 -6.60 7.34 -5.78
C ILE A 68 -6.13 6.50 -4.60
N GLN A 69 -5.35 5.45 -4.88
CA GLN A 69 -4.76 4.54 -3.90
C GLN A 69 -3.55 3.76 -4.44
N GLU A 70 -2.81 3.19 -3.50
CA GLU A 70 -1.78 2.18 -3.72
C GLU A 70 -2.24 0.89 -3.01
N HIS A 71 -2.27 -0.20 -3.75
CA HIS A 71 -2.57 -1.53 -3.24
C HIS A 71 -1.27 -2.30 -3.04
N CYS A 72 -1.12 -2.98 -1.92
CA CYS A 72 0.02 -3.85 -1.66
C CYS A 72 -0.46 -5.26 -1.34
N SER A 73 0.20 -6.26 -1.93
CA SER A 73 0.04 -7.67 -1.60
C SER A 73 1.38 -8.26 -1.19
N ILE A 74 1.36 -9.05 -0.13
CA ILE A 74 2.48 -9.88 0.32
C ILE A 74 2.00 -11.34 0.30
N GLN A 75 2.77 -12.23 -0.30
CA GLN A 75 2.47 -13.66 -0.36
C GLN A 75 3.71 -14.46 0.03
N ASP A 76 3.49 -15.51 0.83
CA ASP A 76 4.53 -16.49 1.14
C ASP A 76 4.85 -17.33 -0.10
N ASP A 77 6.12 -17.47 -0.45
CA ASP A 77 6.51 -18.15 -1.69
C ASP A 77 6.34 -19.68 -1.60
N GLU A 78 6.31 -20.25 -0.40
CA GLU A 78 6.10 -21.69 -0.18
C GLU A 78 4.62 -22.03 0.05
N ASN A 79 3.81 -21.04 0.47
CA ASN A 79 2.41 -21.23 0.77
C ASN A 79 1.52 -20.13 0.19
N GLU A 80 1.00 -20.38 -1.01
CA GLU A 80 0.13 -19.43 -1.72
C GLU A 80 -1.11 -18.98 -0.92
N SER A 81 -1.58 -19.78 0.04
CA SER A 81 -2.72 -19.44 0.90
C SER A 81 -2.39 -18.41 1.99
N TRP A 82 -1.12 -18.18 2.26
CA TRP A 82 -0.62 -17.18 3.19
C TRP A 82 -0.33 -15.91 2.42
N SER A 83 -1.39 -15.14 2.19
CA SER A 83 -1.29 -13.84 1.54
C SER A 83 -2.01 -12.78 2.34
N VAL A 84 -1.57 -11.54 2.19
CA VAL A 84 -2.19 -10.34 2.75
C VAL A 84 -2.32 -9.32 1.65
N GLU A 85 -3.49 -8.68 1.57
CA GLU A 85 -3.74 -7.57 0.67
C GLU A 85 -4.23 -6.36 1.45
N THR A 86 -3.68 -5.19 1.15
CA THR A 86 -4.08 -3.91 1.74
C THR A 86 -4.21 -2.83 0.68
N ALA A 87 -4.96 -1.78 1.01
CA ALA A 87 -5.03 -0.58 0.19
C ALA A 87 -4.95 0.68 1.06
N SER A 88 -4.05 1.59 0.69
CA SER A 88 -3.80 2.85 1.40
C SER A 88 -3.56 4.01 0.42
N PRO A 89 -3.54 5.26 0.90
CA PRO A 89 -3.24 6.43 0.07
C PRO A 89 -1.82 6.45 -0.53
N SER A 90 -0.84 5.80 0.10
CA SER A 90 0.54 5.72 -0.36
C SER A 90 1.08 4.29 -0.35
N MET A 91 2.13 4.05 -1.15
CA MET A 91 2.79 2.75 -1.26
C MET A 91 3.43 2.38 0.07
N ALA A 92 4.17 3.31 0.67
CA ALA A 92 4.81 3.14 1.97
C ALA A 92 3.82 2.70 3.06
N GLU A 93 2.66 3.37 3.12
CA GLU A 93 1.62 3.03 4.10
C GLU A 93 1.00 1.66 3.79
N SER A 94 0.65 1.39 2.53
CA SER A 94 0.01 0.12 2.15
C SER A 94 0.92 -1.07 2.47
N MET A 95 2.20 -0.95 2.12
CA MET A 95 3.20 -1.98 2.35
C MET A 95 3.48 -2.19 3.84
N SER A 96 3.62 -1.10 4.60
CA SER A 96 3.80 -1.16 6.05
C SER A 96 2.65 -1.87 6.76
N ARG A 97 1.40 -1.58 6.37
CA ARG A 97 0.22 -2.29 6.90
C ARG A 97 0.21 -3.76 6.49
N ALA A 98 0.50 -4.07 5.22
CA ALA A 98 0.52 -5.44 4.72
C ALA A 98 1.56 -6.27 5.49
N PHE A 99 2.75 -5.72 5.69
CA PHE A 99 3.82 -6.37 6.43
C PHE A 99 3.43 -6.66 7.89
N LEU A 100 2.87 -5.68 8.60
CA LEU A 100 2.43 -5.88 9.98
C LEU A 100 1.32 -6.92 10.10
N LEU A 101 0.37 -6.94 9.17
CA LEU A 101 -0.69 -7.96 9.12
C LEU A 101 -0.12 -9.34 8.84
N PHE A 102 0.79 -9.46 7.87
CA PHE A 102 1.44 -10.71 7.48
C PHE A 102 2.26 -11.28 8.64
N HIS A 103 3.11 -10.47 9.27
CA HIS A 103 3.91 -10.86 10.44
C HIS A 103 3.03 -11.34 11.61
N ASN A 104 1.86 -10.73 11.80
CA ASN A 104 0.90 -11.14 12.83
C ASN A 104 -0.04 -12.29 12.38
N LYS A 105 0.20 -12.90 11.20
CA LYS A 105 -0.57 -14.02 10.64
C LYS A 105 -2.03 -13.71 10.37
N PHE A 106 -2.34 -12.44 10.07
CA PHE A 106 -3.67 -12.00 9.66
C PHE A 106 -3.81 -12.06 8.14
N TYR A 107 -3.90 -13.27 7.61
CA TYR A 107 -4.02 -13.51 6.17
C TYR A 107 -5.39 -13.09 5.61
N GLY A 108 -5.45 -12.87 4.30
CA GLY A 108 -6.63 -12.44 3.55
C GLY A 108 -6.59 -10.97 3.14
N THR A 109 -7.70 -10.52 2.55
CA THR A 109 -7.86 -9.16 2.05
C THR A 109 -8.35 -8.22 3.16
N HIS A 110 -7.60 -7.15 3.42
CA HIS A 110 -7.89 -6.18 4.47
C HIS A 110 -8.06 -4.78 3.87
N MET A 111 -9.32 -4.39 3.68
CA MET A 111 -9.68 -3.08 3.14
C MET A 111 -10.19 -2.17 4.26
N ASN A 112 -9.72 -0.92 4.29
CA ASN A 112 -10.26 0.08 5.20
C ASN A 112 -11.71 0.43 4.77
N SER A 113 -12.67 0.50 5.68
CA SER A 113 -14.06 0.84 5.36
C SER A 113 -14.23 2.24 4.74
N SER A 114 -13.32 3.18 5.06
CA SER A 114 -13.21 4.48 4.40
C SER A 114 -12.89 4.34 2.91
N PHE A 115 -12.12 3.32 2.54
CA PHE A 115 -11.85 2.98 1.15
C PHE A 115 -13.05 2.39 0.44
N GLU A 116 -13.75 1.41 1.01
CA GLU A 116 -14.95 0.82 0.39
C GLU A 116 -15.96 1.92 0.01
N LYS A 117 -16.08 2.94 0.87
CA LYS A 117 -16.88 4.13 0.61
C LYS A 117 -16.33 4.98 -0.55
N LYS A 118 -15.04 5.32 -0.57
CA LYS A 118 -14.42 6.09 -1.67
C LYS A 118 -14.46 5.34 -3.02
N MET A 119 -14.27 4.02 -3.03
CA MET A 119 -14.33 3.15 -4.21
C MET A 119 -15.76 3.09 -4.79
N SER A 120 -16.76 2.95 -3.92
CA SER A 120 -18.18 2.96 -4.34
C SER A 120 -18.64 4.32 -4.84
N GLU A 121 -18.08 5.42 -4.31
CA GLU A 121 -18.31 6.79 -4.80
C GLU A 121 -17.59 7.07 -6.13
N ALA A 122 -16.39 6.54 -6.33
CA ALA A 122 -15.63 6.69 -7.58
C ALA A 122 -16.33 6.01 -8.78
N LYS A 123 -16.91 4.82 -8.58
CA LYS A 123 -17.72 4.12 -9.61
C LYS A 123 -18.98 4.89 -10.04
N ARG A 124 -19.44 5.86 -9.24
CA ARG A 124 -20.67 6.64 -9.50
C ARG A 124 -20.42 7.96 -10.23
N ARG A 125 -19.16 8.36 -10.47
CA ARG A 125 -18.85 9.57 -11.24
C ARG A 125 -18.82 9.22 -12.74
N PRO A 126 -19.74 9.75 -13.57
CA PRO A 126 -19.61 9.57 -15.01
C PRO A 126 -18.28 10.19 -15.46
N ALA A 127 -17.53 9.45 -16.27
CA ALA A 127 -16.32 9.96 -16.89
C ALA A 127 -16.65 11.29 -17.58
N LYS A 128 -16.06 12.40 -17.14
CA LYS A 128 -16.14 13.66 -17.89
C LYS A 128 -15.42 13.43 -19.22
N ILE A 129 -16.20 13.17 -20.27
CA ILE A 129 -15.72 13.17 -21.64
C ILE A 129 -15.29 14.61 -21.94
N TYR A 130 -13.98 14.87 -21.93
CA TYR A 130 -13.45 16.11 -22.48
C TYR A 130 -13.61 16.05 -24.00
N SER A 131 -14.60 16.76 -24.52
CA SER A 131 -14.74 17.00 -25.96
C SER A 131 -13.66 17.99 -26.40
N PHE A 132 -12.61 17.50 -27.05
CA PHE A 132 -11.67 18.35 -27.75
C PHE A 132 -12.39 19.00 -28.94
N ARG A 133 -12.63 20.30 -28.83
CA ARG A 133 -13.14 21.14 -29.94
C ARG A 133 -12.01 21.24 -30.97
N LYS A 134 -12.15 20.55 -32.11
CA LYS A 134 -11.28 20.78 -33.27
C LYS A 134 -11.57 22.19 -33.78
N GLU A 135 -10.66 23.13 -33.54
CA GLU A 135 -10.56 24.34 -34.34
C GLU A 135 -9.99 23.94 -35.70
N THR A 136 -10.87 23.74 -36.68
CA THR A 136 -10.46 23.74 -38.08
C THR A 136 -10.36 25.19 -38.54
N GLN A 137 -9.13 25.60 -38.83
CA GLN A 137 -8.79 26.77 -39.62
C GLN A 137 -9.63 26.82 -40.89
N GLY A 138 -10.16 28.00 -41.19
CA GLY A 138 -10.77 28.35 -42.46
C GLY A 138 -10.32 29.76 -42.83
N THR A 139 -9.07 29.88 -43.25
CA THR A 139 -8.63 30.93 -44.18
C THR A 139 -9.12 30.54 -45.57
N GLU A 140 -10.07 31.30 -46.10
CA GLU A 140 -10.01 31.96 -47.42
C GLU A 140 -11.26 32.84 -47.61
#